data_AF-A0AAV4BNM9-F1
#
_entry.id   AF-A0AAV4BNM9-F1
#
_cell.length_a   1.000
_cell.length_b   1.000
_cell.length_c   1.000
_cell.angle_alpha   90.00
_cell.angle_beta   90.00
_cell.angle_gamma   90.00
#
_symmetry.space_group_name_H-M   'P 1'
#
loop_
_entity.id
_entity.type
_entity.pdbx_description
1 polymer ?
#
loop_
_entity_poly.entity_id
_entity_poly.type
_entity_poly.pdbx_seq_one_letter_code
_entity_poly.pdbx_strand_id
1 'polypeptide(L)'
;MDSRADFLVVKGRTLRLIGQQNLLDLTTGSMPGKGYLGQKTVPLLQQIILYPLDTVSILEPGYRGSCGHRTDRLVTVRRTASQDECLVAINAGFFNSLTGACLGNIVSDGLIIQSSGGIQNAHFGLTKDGYIFTGYPSKTDLLNLNFTQLVGGVIWVIKDGVVNIDHSIQAECPITQETGETGRLEGTMNIFANAVSGRTILGHDAQGRVHLLEVDGKTFKYG
;
A
#
# COMPACT_ATOMS: atom_id res chain seq x y z
N MET A 1 15.19 -10.88 -3.11
CA MET A 1 15.78 -9.57 -2.74
C MET A 1 15.09 -9.23 -1.46
N ASP A 2 15.89 -9.09 -0.40
CA ASP A 2 15.43 -8.72 0.94
C ASP A 2 14.57 -7.45 0.82
N SER A 3 13.30 -7.52 1.21
CA SER A 3 12.36 -6.40 1.20
C SER A 3 12.85 -5.32 2.16
N ARG A 4 13.54 -4.32 1.63
CA ARG A 4 14.08 -3.20 2.39
C ARG A 4 13.12 -2.03 2.27
N ALA A 5 12.46 -1.75 3.40
CA ALA A 5 11.48 -0.70 3.69
C ALA A 5 10.14 -0.86 2.99
N ASP A 6 9.10 -0.85 3.82
CA ASP A 6 7.77 -1.31 3.50
C ASP A 6 6.88 -0.80 4.68
N PHE A 7 5.98 0.18 4.44
CA PHE A 7 5.19 0.85 5.51
C PHE A 7 3.67 0.58 5.53
N LEU A 8 3.19 -0.42 6.26
CA LEU A 8 1.95 -0.34 7.05
C LEU A 8 2.03 -1.34 8.19
N VAL A 9 1.76 -0.89 9.41
CA VAL A 9 1.84 -1.76 10.57
C VAL A 9 0.55 -1.73 11.37
N VAL A 10 -0.15 -2.85 11.44
CA VAL A 10 -1.43 -2.93 12.15
C VAL A 10 -1.17 -3.20 13.63
N LYS A 11 -1.26 -2.14 14.43
CA LYS A 11 -1.09 -2.15 15.87
C LYS A 11 -2.42 -2.37 16.58
N GLY A 12 -2.74 -3.59 16.99
CA GLY A 12 -3.93 -3.87 17.81
C GLY A 12 -3.59 -4.61 19.09
N ARG A 13 -3.95 -4.04 20.27
CA ARG A 13 -3.88 -4.72 21.58
C ARG A 13 -4.92 -5.83 21.76
N THR A 14 -5.88 -5.96 20.84
CA THR A 14 -6.85 -7.07 20.81
C THR A 14 -7.29 -7.35 19.36
N LEU A 15 -6.54 -8.14 18.60
CA LEU A 15 -7.10 -8.78 17.40
C LEU A 15 -7.77 -10.09 17.81
N ARG A 16 -9.05 -10.25 17.46
CA ARG A 16 -9.60 -11.58 17.22
C ARG A 16 -9.26 -11.95 15.78
N LEU A 17 -8.16 -12.68 15.60
CA LEU A 17 -7.78 -13.27 14.33
C LEU A 17 -8.83 -14.34 13.95
N ILE A 18 -9.53 -14.13 12.84
CA ILE A 18 -10.16 -15.22 12.10
C ILE A 18 -9.31 -15.41 10.85
N GLY A 19 -8.20 -16.14 10.97
CA GLY A 19 -7.32 -16.45 9.85
C GLY A 19 -7.76 -17.74 9.19
N GLN A 20 -8.19 -17.67 7.93
CA GLN A 20 -8.16 -18.82 7.02
C GLN A 20 -6.98 -18.64 6.09
N GLN A 21 -6.01 -19.57 6.11
CA GLN A 21 -5.10 -19.77 4.99
C GLN A 21 -5.91 -20.40 3.87
N ASN A 22 -6.36 -19.60 2.90
CA ASN A 22 -7.02 -20.13 1.72
C ASN A 22 -6.04 -20.04 0.54
N LEU A 23 -5.70 -21.20 -0.05
CA LEU A 23 -5.19 -21.25 -1.42
C LEU A 23 -6.33 -20.78 -2.33
N LEU A 24 -6.21 -19.57 -2.89
CA LEU A 24 -7.10 -19.10 -3.93
C LEU A 24 -6.55 -19.53 -5.29
N ASP A 25 -7.21 -20.51 -5.90
CA ASP A 25 -6.96 -20.91 -7.29
C ASP A 25 -7.63 -19.87 -8.20
N LEU A 26 -6.91 -18.77 -8.47
CA LEU A 26 -7.38 -17.72 -9.35
C LEU A 26 -7.28 -18.19 -10.81
N THR A 27 -8.34 -18.80 -11.33
CA THR A 27 -8.51 -18.97 -12.77
C THR A 27 -8.62 -17.57 -13.39
N THR A 28 -7.62 -17.16 -14.16
CA THR A 28 -7.62 -15.89 -14.88
C THR A 28 -8.86 -15.80 -15.77
N GLY A 29 -9.76 -14.87 -15.46
CA GLY A 29 -10.86 -14.50 -16.35
C GLY A 29 -10.29 -14.00 -17.68
N SER A 30 -10.73 -14.61 -18.77
CA SER A 30 -10.27 -14.30 -20.12
C SER A 30 -10.59 -12.85 -20.50
N MET A 31 -9.56 -12.02 -20.67
CA MET A 31 -9.67 -10.88 -21.58
C MET A 31 -9.69 -11.42 -23.02
N PRO A 32 -10.59 -10.94 -23.90
CA PRO A 32 -10.68 -11.43 -25.26
C PRO A 32 -9.45 -10.95 -26.06
N GLY A 33 -8.51 -11.86 -26.27
CA GLY A 33 -7.40 -11.67 -27.20
C GLY A 33 -6.01 -11.68 -26.56
N LYS A 34 -5.54 -12.86 -26.13
CA LYS A 34 -4.16 -13.39 -26.28
C LYS A 34 -4.02 -14.68 -25.46
N GLY A 35 -3.17 -15.59 -25.93
CA GLY A 35 -3.14 -17.01 -25.57
C GLY A 35 -3.04 -17.35 -24.09
N TYR A 36 -3.59 -18.52 -23.74
CA TYR A 36 -3.52 -19.15 -22.43
C TYR A 36 -2.07 -19.27 -21.94
N LEU A 37 -1.69 -18.45 -20.97
CA LEU A 37 -0.54 -18.71 -20.10
C LEU A 37 -1.06 -19.59 -18.96
N GLY A 38 -0.43 -20.75 -18.76
CA GLY A 38 -0.90 -21.81 -17.86
C GLY A 38 -1.17 -21.36 -16.41
N GLN A 39 -1.95 -22.16 -15.69
CA GLN A 39 -2.22 -21.95 -14.26
C GLN A 39 -0.91 -21.77 -13.49
N LYS A 40 -0.82 -20.69 -12.73
CA LYS A 40 0.25 -20.42 -11.78
C LYS A 40 -0.37 -20.31 -10.39
N THR A 41 0.11 -21.14 -9.47
CA THR A 41 -0.23 -21.00 -8.05
C THR A 41 0.60 -19.89 -7.45
N VAL A 42 -0.05 -18.97 -6.72
CA VAL A 42 0.63 -17.85 -6.08
C VAL A 42 0.28 -17.85 -4.58
N PRO A 43 1.27 -17.82 -3.67
CA PRO A 43 1.02 -17.68 -2.25
C PRO A 43 0.38 -16.32 -1.93
N LEU A 44 -0.63 -16.34 -1.07
CA LEU A 44 -1.40 -15.17 -0.66
C LEU A 44 -1.55 -15.15 0.85
N LEU A 45 -1.28 -13.98 1.44
CA LEU A 45 -1.71 -13.66 2.80
C LEU A 45 -2.88 -12.67 2.72
N GLN A 46 -3.97 -12.97 3.40
CA GLN A 46 -5.08 -12.05 3.61
C GLN A 46 -5.33 -11.87 5.11
N GLN A 47 -5.39 -10.62 5.55
CA GLN A 47 -5.79 -10.28 6.92
C GLN A 47 -7.01 -9.37 6.89
N ILE A 48 -8.01 -9.69 7.72
CA ILE A 48 -9.21 -8.87 7.92
C ILE A 48 -9.14 -8.24 9.32
N ILE A 49 -9.40 -6.95 9.41
CA ILE A 49 -9.29 -6.14 10.62
C ILE A 49 -10.65 -5.54 10.92
N LEU A 50 -11.21 -5.90 12.08
CA LEU A 50 -12.59 -5.59 12.45
C LEU A 50 -12.77 -4.19 13.05
N TYR A 51 -11.74 -3.67 13.72
CA TYR A 51 -11.80 -2.41 14.47
C TYR A 51 -10.67 -1.48 14.04
N PRO A 52 -10.66 -1.01 12.78
CA PRO A 52 -9.49 -0.36 12.20
C PRO A 52 -9.11 0.95 12.91
N LEU A 53 -10.08 1.73 13.41
CA LEU A 53 -9.81 2.97 14.15
C LEU A 53 -8.96 2.72 15.41
N ASP A 54 -9.15 1.58 16.07
CA ASP A 54 -8.45 1.23 17.31
C ASP A 54 -7.20 0.37 17.07
N THR A 55 -7.02 -0.18 15.86
CA THR A 55 -6.05 -1.25 15.60
C THR A 55 -5.13 -1.05 14.40
N VAL A 56 -5.37 -0.08 13.54
CA VAL A 56 -4.51 0.20 12.37
C VAL A 56 -3.63 1.41 12.66
N SER A 57 -2.35 1.32 12.33
CA SER A 57 -1.40 2.43 12.45
C SER A 57 -0.52 2.54 11.21
N ILE A 58 -0.20 3.76 10.79
CA ILE A 58 0.92 4.02 9.88
C ILE A 58 2.13 4.28 10.76
N LEU A 59 3.21 3.54 10.55
CA LEU A 59 4.46 3.73 11.27
C LEU A 59 5.56 4.19 10.33
N GLU A 60 6.36 5.13 10.81
CA GLU A 60 7.61 5.53 10.17
C GLU A 60 8.69 4.44 10.30
N PRO A 61 9.72 4.42 9.43
CA PRO A 61 10.82 3.44 9.49
C PRO A 61 11.62 3.45 10.80
N GLY A 62 11.31 2.48 11.66
CA GLY A 62 12.09 2.14 12.86
C GLY A 62 11.94 3.12 14.04
N TYR A 63 11.69 4.40 13.82
CA TYR A 63 11.34 5.33 14.90
C TYR A 63 10.56 6.54 14.38
N ARG A 64 9.79 7.20 15.25
CA ARG A 64 9.04 8.41 14.91
C ARG A 64 9.98 9.55 14.50
N GLY A 65 9.63 10.26 13.45
CA GLY A 65 10.41 11.33 12.80
C GLY A 65 11.41 10.82 11.76
N SER A 66 11.52 9.51 11.52
CA SER A 66 12.50 8.99 10.58
C SER A 66 12.25 9.40 9.13
N CYS A 67 11.01 9.70 8.72
CA CYS A 67 10.72 10.18 7.35
C CYS A 67 11.12 11.66 7.11
N GLY A 68 11.68 12.36 8.11
CA GLY A 68 12.09 13.77 8.02
C GLY A 68 13.60 14.01 7.99
N HIS A 69 14.43 12.97 8.06
CA HIS A 69 15.89 13.10 8.17
C HIS A 69 16.58 12.50 6.95
N ARG A 70 17.35 13.30 6.20
CA ARG A 70 18.11 12.93 4.96
C ARG A 70 19.12 11.77 5.07
N THR A 71 19.15 11.09 6.19
CA THR A 71 19.85 9.83 6.44
C THR A 71 18.84 8.72 6.73
N ASP A 72 17.75 8.71 5.96
CA ASP A 72 16.62 7.80 6.08
C ASP A 72 17.14 6.37 6.07
N ARG A 73 17.16 5.75 7.25
CA ARG A 73 17.60 4.37 7.37
C ARG A 73 16.43 3.51 6.93
N LEU A 74 16.55 2.90 5.74
CA LEU A 74 15.70 1.79 5.34
C LEU A 74 15.76 0.72 6.45
N VAL A 75 14.59 0.41 7.02
CA VAL A 75 14.43 -0.56 8.09
C VAL A 75 13.44 -1.63 7.62
N THR A 76 13.72 -2.89 7.94
CA THR A 76 12.81 -4.02 7.65
C THR A 76 11.52 -3.88 8.44
N VAL A 77 10.37 -4.26 7.84
CA VAL A 77 9.06 -4.32 8.51
C VAL A 77 9.15 -4.95 9.90
N ARG A 78 9.82 -6.11 10.00
CA ARG A 78 10.00 -6.84 11.26
C ARG A 78 10.56 -5.97 12.38
N ARG A 79 11.55 -5.13 12.08
CA ARG A 79 12.22 -4.30 13.10
C ARG A 79 11.28 -3.21 13.60
N THR A 80 10.63 -2.48 12.69
CA THR A 80 9.61 -1.48 13.05
C THR A 80 8.46 -2.11 13.84
N ALA A 81 7.91 -3.22 13.33
CA ALA A 81 6.81 -3.94 13.96
C ALA A 81 7.13 -4.46 15.37
N SER A 82 8.37 -4.89 15.60
CA SER A 82 8.80 -5.37 16.93
C SER A 82 8.86 -4.24 17.97
N GLN A 83 9.13 -3.01 17.55
CA GLN A 83 9.22 -1.86 18.47
C GLN A 83 7.84 -1.37 18.93
N ASP A 84 6.81 -1.61 18.11
CA ASP A 84 5.42 -1.23 18.40
C ASP A 84 4.52 -2.44 18.74
N GLU A 85 5.12 -3.61 19.02
CA GLU A 85 4.45 -4.85 19.44
C GLU A 85 3.31 -5.28 18.49
N CYS A 86 3.57 -5.19 17.20
CA CYS A 86 2.52 -5.35 16.20
C CYS A 86 2.20 -6.82 15.95
N LEU A 87 0.91 -7.12 15.85
CA LEU A 87 0.44 -8.49 15.61
C LEU A 87 0.61 -8.90 14.15
N VAL A 88 0.36 -7.98 13.23
CA VAL A 88 0.54 -8.15 11.78
C VAL A 88 1.12 -6.85 11.22
N ALA A 89 2.08 -6.97 10.31
CA ALA A 89 2.75 -5.84 9.69
C ALA A 89 3.14 -6.20 8.25
N ILE A 90 2.98 -5.26 7.34
CA ILE A 90 3.27 -5.41 5.91
C ILE A 90 3.96 -4.15 5.37
N ASN A 91 4.35 -4.18 4.11
CA ASN A 91 4.60 -2.95 3.37
C ASN A 91 3.36 -2.09 3.20
N ALA A 92 3.57 -0.81 2.94
CA ALA A 92 2.70 -0.08 2.04
C ALA A 92 3.43 1.07 1.34
N GLY A 93 3.71 2.17 2.05
CA GLY A 93 4.17 3.42 1.42
C GLY A 93 5.41 3.26 0.54
N PHE A 94 5.42 3.96 -0.60
CA PHE A 94 6.59 4.04 -1.48
C PHE A 94 7.68 4.91 -0.86
N PHE A 95 8.92 4.68 -1.30
CA PHE A 95 10.09 5.43 -0.88
C PHE A 95 11.11 5.47 -2.04
N ASN A 96 12.03 6.43 -2.00
CA ASN A 96 13.14 6.49 -2.93
C ASN A 96 14.19 5.42 -2.56
N SER A 97 14.45 4.48 -3.46
CA SER A 97 15.32 3.34 -3.15
C SER A 97 16.80 3.70 -2.97
N LEU A 98 17.23 4.85 -3.50
CA LEU A 98 18.60 5.34 -3.42
C LEU A 98 18.85 6.15 -2.14
N THR A 99 17.91 7.02 -1.75
CA THR A 99 18.08 7.93 -0.62
C THR A 99 17.40 7.44 0.65
N GLY A 100 16.43 6.55 0.53
CA GLY A 100 15.56 6.11 1.62
C GLY A 100 14.40 7.05 1.93
N ALA A 101 14.29 8.18 1.24
CA ALA A 101 13.26 9.18 1.50
C ALA A 101 11.85 8.61 1.31
N CYS A 102 10.97 8.83 2.28
CA CYS A 102 9.57 8.46 2.17
C CYS A 102 8.91 9.25 1.02
N LEU A 103 7.81 8.73 0.44
CA LEU A 103 7.06 9.38 -0.65
C LEU A 103 5.56 9.41 -0.34
N GLY A 104 4.83 10.32 -1.00
CA GLY A 104 3.39 10.49 -0.80
C GLY A 104 3.03 11.28 0.47
N ASN A 105 1.73 11.39 0.76
CA ASN A 105 1.28 11.93 2.04
C ASN A 105 1.33 10.83 3.10
N ILE A 106 1.88 11.17 4.27
CA ILE A 106 1.98 10.26 5.41
C ILE A 106 1.42 10.98 6.63
N VAL A 107 0.41 10.39 7.25
CA VAL A 107 -0.11 10.79 8.55
C VAL A 107 0.01 9.60 9.49
N SER A 108 0.66 9.82 10.63
CA SER A 108 0.85 8.82 11.69
C SER A 108 0.36 9.40 13.00
N ASP A 109 -0.61 8.71 13.61
CA ASP A 109 -1.24 9.11 14.89
C ASP A 109 -1.73 10.56 14.91
N GLY A 110 -2.30 11.02 13.80
CA GLY A 110 -2.82 12.38 13.63
C GLY A 110 -1.79 13.44 13.28
N LEU A 111 -0.51 13.07 13.14
CA LEU A 111 0.56 13.98 12.75
C LEU A 111 0.87 13.83 11.27
N ILE A 112 0.84 14.94 10.52
CA ILE A 112 1.33 14.97 9.14
C ILE A 112 2.86 14.85 9.19
N ILE A 113 3.35 13.66 8.86
CA ILE A 113 4.77 13.33 8.83
C ILE A 113 5.40 13.82 7.53
N GLN A 114 4.69 13.61 6.42
CA GLN A 114 5.16 14.00 5.09
C GLN A 114 4.00 14.42 4.19
N SER A 115 4.26 15.39 3.32
CA SER A 115 3.36 15.78 2.25
C SER A 115 3.93 15.36 0.89
N SER A 116 3.06 14.95 -0.02
CA SER A 116 3.41 14.58 -1.40
C SER A 116 3.85 15.76 -2.25
N GLY A 117 3.70 17.01 -1.77
CA GLY A 117 4.05 18.20 -2.54
C GLY A 117 3.14 18.44 -3.76
N GLY A 118 1.92 17.89 -3.74
CA GLY A 118 0.96 17.99 -4.84
C GLY A 118 1.03 16.84 -5.84
N ILE A 119 1.89 15.84 -5.60
CA ILE A 119 1.90 14.60 -6.36
C ILE A 119 0.57 13.86 -6.10
N GLN A 120 -0.15 13.56 -7.18
CA GLN A 120 -1.42 12.85 -7.17
C GLN A 120 -1.20 11.35 -7.36
N ASN A 121 -1.45 10.59 -6.30
CA ASN A 121 -1.48 9.13 -6.31
C ASN A 121 -2.56 8.63 -5.34
N ALA A 122 -2.93 7.35 -5.43
CA ALA A 122 -3.90 6.74 -4.53
C ALA A 122 -3.43 6.77 -3.07
N HIS A 123 -4.35 6.96 -2.13
CA HIS A 123 -4.08 6.90 -0.69
C HIS A 123 -5.14 6.05 0.00
N PHE A 124 -4.73 5.46 1.13
CA PHE A 124 -5.60 4.83 2.11
C PHE A 124 -5.41 5.54 3.45
N GLY A 125 -6.50 5.80 4.17
CA GLY A 125 -6.42 6.46 5.47
C GLY A 125 -7.63 6.22 6.37
N LEU A 126 -7.47 6.62 7.62
CA LEU A 126 -8.50 6.65 8.65
C LEU A 126 -8.59 8.06 9.20
N THR A 127 -9.80 8.56 9.35
CA THR A 127 -10.08 9.85 10.02
C THR A 127 -10.41 9.62 11.50
N LYS A 128 -10.36 10.70 12.28
CA LYS A 128 -10.63 10.65 13.73
C LYS A 128 -12.05 10.16 14.08
N ASP A 129 -13.02 10.38 13.19
CA ASP A 129 -14.40 9.92 13.34
C ASP A 129 -14.65 8.51 12.77
N GLY A 130 -13.60 7.82 12.32
CA GLY A 130 -13.66 6.43 11.87
C GLY A 130 -14.03 6.25 10.40
N TYR A 131 -14.10 7.32 9.61
CA TYR A 131 -14.24 7.20 8.17
C TYR A 131 -12.97 6.60 7.54
N ILE A 132 -13.16 5.59 6.69
CA ILE A 132 -12.09 4.96 5.93
C ILE A 132 -12.02 5.66 4.58
N PHE A 133 -10.90 6.34 4.34
CA PHE A 133 -10.63 7.06 3.11
C PHE A 133 -9.89 6.17 2.12
N THR A 134 -10.36 6.14 0.87
CA THR A 134 -9.62 5.65 -0.29
C THR A 134 -9.77 6.62 -1.44
N GLY A 135 -8.67 7.05 -2.05
CA GLY A 135 -8.72 7.90 -3.24
C GLY A 135 -7.58 8.89 -3.34
N TYR A 136 -7.85 10.05 -3.93
CA TYR A 136 -6.86 11.09 -4.21
C TYR A 136 -7.11 12.30 -3.29
N PRO A 137 -6.42 12.42 -2.15
CA PRO A 137 -6.65 13.54 -1.24
C PRO A 137 -6.06 14.82 -1.83
N SER A 138 -6.84 15.89 -1.84
CA SER A 138 -6.33 17.22 -2.11
C SER A 138 -5.54 17.75 -0.90
N LYS A 139 -4.81 18.86 -1.08
CA LYS A 139 -4.17 19.57 0.04
C LYS A 139 -5.19 20.01 1.09
N THR A 140 -6.39 20.38 0.67
CA THR A 140 -7.48 20.77 1.57
C THR A 140 -8.00 19.58 2.36
N ASP A 141 -8.16 18.43 1.72
CA ASP A 141 -8.61 17.20 2.40
C ASP A 141 -7.62 16.78 3.49
N LEU A 142 -6.32 16.86 3.21
CA LEU A 142 -5.26 16.55 4.18
C LEU A 142 -5.37 17.39 5.46
N LEU A 143 -5.85 18.63 5.35
CA LEU A 143 -6.00 19.56 6.47
C LEU A 143 -7.37 19.43 7.16
N ASN A 144 -8.42 19.07 6.42
CA ASN A 144 -9.80 19.16 6.90
C ASN A 144 -10.39 17.82 7.36
N LEU A 145 -9.93 16.70 6.82
CA LEU A 145 -10.49 15.38 7.12
C LEU A 145 -10.01 14.80 8.46
N ASN A 146 -9.14 15.50 9.19
CA ASN A 146 -8.62 15.07 10.50
C ASN A 146 -8.13 13.61 10.47
N PHE A 147 -7.28 13.28 9.50
CA PHE A 147 -6.67 11.97 9.38
C PHE A 147 -5.94 11.60 10.68
N THR A 148 -6.19 10.41 11.20
CA THR A 148 -5.36 9.77 12.23
C THR A 148 -4.27 8.92 11.58
N GLN A 149 -4.59 8.31 10.43
CA GLN A 149 -3.70 7.44 9.67
C GLN A 149 -3.86 7.78 8.18
N LEU A 150 -2.76 7.94 7.44
CA LEU A 150 -2.79 8.12 5.99
C LEU A 150 -1.48 7.63 5.39
N VAL A 151 -1.56 6.86 4.31
CA VAL A 151 -0.39 6.41 3.54
C VAL A 151 -0.67 6.49 2.04
N GLY A 152 0.30 6.98 1.29
CA GLY A 152 0.27 7.01 -0.17
C GLY A 152 0.70 5.68 -0.79
N GLY A 153 -0.02 5.26 -1.83
CA GLY A 153 0.29 4.11 -2.69
C GLY A 153 0.35 4.53 -4.15
N VAL A 154 0.29 3.55 -5.07
CA VAL A 154 0.21 3.77 -6.52
C VAL A 154 -0.79 2.75 -7.10
N ILE A 155 -1.70 3.21 -7.96
CA ILE A 155 -2.88 2.51 -8.49
C ILE A 155 -4.02 2.33 -7.48
N TRP A 156 -5.12 3.07 -7.66
CA TRP A 156 -6.39 2.80 -6.99
C TRP A 156 -7.13 1.62 -7.67
N VAL A 157 -6.89 0.41 -7.16
CA VAL A 157 -7.32 -0.85 -7.79
C VAL A 157 -8.84 -1.02 -7.89
N ILE A 158 -9.57 -0.76 -6.80
CA ILE A 158 -11.03 -0.94 -6.72
C ILE A 158 -11.68 0.34 -6.19
N LYS A 159 -12.59 0.91 -6.98
CA LYS A 159 -13.41 2.06 -6.60
C LYS A 159 -14.87 1.67 -6.68
N ASP A 160 -15.60 1.86 -5.57
CA ASP A 160 -17.05 1.57 -5.48
C ASP A 160 -17.40 0.14 -5.94
N GLY A 161 -16.53 -0.82 -5.61
CA GLY A 161 -16.70 -2.24 -5.98
C GLY A 161 -16.32 -2.59 -7.43
N VAL A 162 -15.81 -1.64 -8.21
CA VAL A 162 -15.44 -1.82 -9.62
C VAL A 162 -13.93 -1.65 -9.82
N VAL A 163 -13.35 -2.46 -10.71
CA VAL A 163 -11.94 -2.35 -11.10
C VAL A 163 -11.67 -0.97 -11.71
N ASN A 164 -10.64 -0.29 -11.21
CA ASN A 164 -10.34 1.11 -11.53
C ASN A 164 -8.88 1.33 -12.00
N ILE A 165 -8.22 0.25 -12.45
CA ILE A 165 -6.79 0.27 -12.83
C ILE A 165 -6.55 1.21 -14.03
N ASP A 166 -7.31 1.08 -15.12
CA ASP A 166 -7.09 1.88 -16.33
C ASP A 166 -7.27 3.39 -16.10
N HIS A 167 -8.22 3.75 -15.24
CA HIS A 167 -8.39 5.13 -14.80
C HIS A 167 -7.17 5.58 -13.99
N SER A 168 -6.72 4.75 -13.04
CA SER A 168 -5.59 5.07 -12.16
C SER A 168 -4.29 5.27 -12.95
N ILE A 169 -4.04 4.45 -13.98
CA ILE A 169 -2.90 4.61 -14.90
C ILE A 169 -2.89 6.00 -15.55
N GLN A 170 -4.05 6.55 -15.86
CA GLN A 170 -4.20 7.86 -16.49
C GLN A 170 -4.18 9.02 -15.48
N ALA A 171 -4.71 8.80 -14.29
CA ALA A 171 -4.90 9.85 -13.27
C ALA A 171 -3.67 10.05 -12.36
N GLU A 172 -2.82 9.04 -12.22
CA GLU A 172 -1.74 9.04 -11.24
C GLU A 172 -0.38 9.46 -11.80
N CYS A 173 0.44 10.07 -10.94
CA CYS A 173 1.78 10.48 -11.31
C CYS A 173 2.74 9.27 -11.33
N PRO A 174 3.50 9.03 -12.41
CA PRO A 174 4.38 7.87 -12.55
C PRO A 174 5.63 7.95 -11.66
N ILE A 175 6.01 9.14 -11.16
CA ILE A 175 7.32 9.37 -10.52
C ILE A 175 7.49 8.72 -9.14
N THR A 176 6.39 8.25 -8.55
CA THR A 176 6.38 7.62 -7.22
C THR A 176 6.84 6.15 -7.27
N GLN A 177 6.81 5.53 -8.45
CA GLN A 177 7.27 4.16 -8.68
C GLN A 177 8.53 4.15 -9.58
N GLU A 178 9.41 3.17 -9.37
CA GLU A 178 10.70 3.07 -10.08
C GLU A 178 10.73 1.89 -11.09
N THR A 179 9.59 1.29 -11.43
CA THR A 179 9.50 0.16 -12.36
C THR A 179 9.46 0.63 -13.82
N GLY A 180 10.49 0.30 -14.60
CA GLY A 180 10.62 0.63 -16.02
C GLY A 180 12.07 0.83 -16.45
N GLU A 181 12.29 1.25 -17.70
CA GLU A 181 13.63 1.61 -18.21
C GLU A 181 14.01 3.03 -17.74
N THR A 182 15.23 3.19 -17.21
CA THR A 182 15.77 4.48 -16.75
C THR A 182 15.80 5.50 -17.90
N GLY A 183 15.08 6.61 -17.76
CA GLY A 183 15.17 7.77 -18.67
C GLY A 183 13.95 8.04 -19.56
N ARG A 184 12.90 7.20 -19.53
CA ARG A 184 11.58 7.50 -20.13
C ARG A 184 10.49 7.35 -19.08
N LEU A 185 9.75 8.43 -18.80
CA LEU A 185 8.61 8.41 -17.86
C LEU A 185 7.34 7.87 -18.52
N GLU A 186 7.20 8.05 -19.83
CA GLU A 186 6.07 7.56 -20.62
C GLU A 186 6.06 6.02 -20.67
N GLY A 187 4.91 5.42 -20.36
CA GLY A 187 4.73 3.95 -20.36
C GLY A 187 5.18 3.24 -19.09
N THR A 188 5.90 3.89 -18.16
CA THR A 188 6.36 3.27 -16.90
C THR A 188 5.21 2.79 -16.02
N MET A 189 4.12 3.56 -15.92
CA MET A 189 2.92 3.14 -15.18
C MET A 189 2.22 1.93 -15.80
N ASN A 190 2.21 1.82 -17.13
CA ASN A 190 1.68 0.63 -17.80
C ASN A 190 2.56 -0.59 -17.53
N ILE A 191 3.89 -0.44 -17.55
CA ILE A 191 4.81 -1.52 -17.20
C ILE A 191 4.62 -1.92 -15.73
N PHE A 192 4.57 -0.94 -14.83
CA PHE A 192 4.33 -1.16 -13.41
C PHE A 192 3.01 -1.91 -13.15
N ALA A 193 1.90 -1.48 -13.76
CA ALA A 193 0.59 -2.11 -13.55
C ALA A 193 0.52 -3.53 -14.13
N ASN A 194 1.14 -3.78 -15.27
CA ASN A 194 1.04 -5.07 -15.98
C ASN A 194 2.13 -6.09 -15.61
N ALA A 195 3.18 -5.68 -14.88
CA ALA A 195 4.24 -6.58 -14.47
C ALA A 195 3.75 -7.58 -13.41
N VAL A 196 3.92 -8.87 -13.70
CA VAL A 196 3.83 -9.95 -12.71
C VAL A 196 4.93 -9.73 -11.67
N SER A 197 4.55 -9.57 -10.40
CA SER A 197 5.45 -9.24 -9.29
C SER A 197 4.79 -9.52 -7.94
N GLY A 198 5.54 -9.43 -6.85
CA GLY A 198 4.94 -9.39 -5.52
C GLY A 198 4.19 -8.08 -5.32
N ARG A 199 3.04 -8.13 -4.63
CA ARG A 199 2.14 -6.99 -4.46
C ARG A 199 1.53 -6.97 -3.07
N THR A 200 1.37 -5.77 -2.55
CA THR A 200 0.66 -5.52 -1.30
C THR A 200 -0.47 -4.53 -1.55
N ILE A 201 -1.66 -4.80 -1.03
CA ILE A 201 -2.86 -3.99 -1.21
C ILE A 201 -3.54 -3.74 0.14
N LEU A 202 -4.02 -2.51 0.31
CA LEU A 202 -4.86 -2.07 1.41
C LEU A 202 -6.22 -1.65 0.86
N GLY A 203 -7.28 -2.07 1.54
CA GLY A 203 -8.63 -1.67 1.19
C GLY A 203 -9.60 -1.92 2.33
N HIS A 204 -10.88 -1.71 2.06
CA HIS A 204 -11.94 -2.03 3.01
C HIS A 204 -13.15 -2.62 2.28
N ASP A 205 -14.03 -3.25 3.04
CA ASP A 205 -15.31 -3.74 2.53
C ASP A 205 -16.49 -2.84 2.94
N ALA A 206 -17.69 -3.24 2.51
CA ALA A 206 -18.93 -2.55 2.83
C ALA A 206 -19.33 -2.63 4.31
N GLN A 207 -18.67 -3.48 5.11
CA GLN A 207 -18.86 -3.58 6.55
C GLN A 207 -17.89 -2.68 7.34
N GLY A 208 -17.04 -1.92 6.65
CA GLY A 208 -16.04 -1.06 7.29
C GLY A 208 -14.86 -1.85 7.90
N ARG A 209 -14.64 -3.09 7.45
CA ARG A 209 -13.47 -3.88 7.84
C ARG A 209 -12.32 -3.57 6.90
N VAL A 210 -11.11 -3.48 7.44
CA VAL A 210 -9.90 -3.25 6.63
C VAL A 210 -9.31 -4.59 6.19
N HIS A 211 -8.91 -4.68 4.93
CA HIS A 211 -8.26 -5.82 4.32
C HIS A 211 -6.80 -5.48 4.03
N LEU A 212 -5.90 -6.34 4.49
CA LEU A 212 -4.52 -6.41 4.03
C LEU A 212 -4.39 -7.61 3.11
N LEU A 213 -3.75 -7.42 1.97
CA LEU A 213 -3.45 -8.49 1.03
C LEU A 213 -1.98 -8.42 0.64
N GLU A 214 -1.28 -9.54 0.72
CA GLU A 214 0.10 -9.66 0.25
C GLU A 214 0.22 -10.89 -0.64
N VAL A 215 0.77 -10.69 -1.83
CA VAL A 215 1.02 -11.70 -2.84
C VAL A 215 2.53 -11.82 -2.99
N ASP A 216 3.05 -13.03 -2.76
CA ASP A 216 4.46 -13.31 -2.97
C ASP A 216 4.81 -13.30 -4.45
N GLY A 217 5.91 -12.63 -4.80
CA GLY A 217 6.30 -12.53 -6.18
C GLY A 217 7.71 -12.03 -6.42
N LYS A 218 8.10 -12.05 -7.69
CA LYS A 218 9.33 -11.46 -8.20
C LYS A 218 9.06 -10.84 -9.56
N THR A 219 9.33 -9.54 -9.67
CA THR A 219 9.10 -8.74 -10.88
C THR A 219 9.56 -9.48 -12.14
N PHE A 220 8.65 -9.57 -13.11
CA PHE A 220 8.81 -10.25 -14.40
C PHE A 220 9.05 -11.77 -14.33
N LYS A 221 8.81 -12.42 -13.19
CA LYS A 221 8.97 -13.88 -13.03
C LYS A 221 7.70 -14.58 -12.53
N TYR A 222 7.23 -14.21 -11.34
CA TYR A 222 6.05 -14.81 -10.69
C TYR A 222 5.40 -13.81 -9.72
N GLY A 223 4.16 -14.10 -9.32
CA GLY A 223 3.28 -13.19 -8.61
C GLY A 223 1.92 -13.15 -9.27
#